data_AF-A0A7W1XW08-F1
#
_entry.id   AF-A0A7W1XW08-F1
#
_cell.length_a   1.000
_cell.length_b   1.000
_cell.length_c   1.000
_cell.angle_alpha   90.00
_cell.angle_beta   90.00
_cell.angle_gamma   90.00
#
_symmetry.space_group_name_H-M   'P 1'
#
loop_
_entity.id
_entity.type
_entity.pdbx_description
1 polymer ?
#
loop_
_entity_poly.entity_id
_entity_poly.type
_entity_poly.pdbx_seq_one_letter_code
_entity_poly.pdbx_strand_id
1 'polypeptide(L)'
;MLDCPHCGAEVSEGRLACRECGSDIETGWGDPAELDYQSVDLGEDYSEEEKDLKKGKQKLIASVLIAGLPVGLILWFMPTQKALGVGIAILLLLGVLSSKRNY
;
A
#
# COMPACT_ATOMS: atom_id res chain seq x y z
N MET A 1 -12.75 30.76 40.13
CA MET A 1 -11.86 29.72 39.55
C MET A 1 -12.24 28.38 40.13
N LEU A 2 -12.36 27.36 39.27
CA LEU A 2 -12.78 26.01 39.62
C LEU A 2 -11.75 25.02 39.09
N ASP A 3 -11.40 23.99 39.85
CA ASP A 3 -10.56 22.91 39.36
C ASP A 3 -11.40 21.88 38.60
N CYS A 4 -10.89 21.40 37.47
CA CYS A 4 -11.53 20.36 36.67
C CYS A 4 -11.70 19.09 37.53
N PRO A 5 -12.92 18.56 37.74
CA PRO A 5 -13.13 17.36 38.56
C PRO A 5 -12.51 16.10 37.94
N HIS A 6 -12.24 16.09 36.63
CA HIS A 6 -11.67 14.94 35.93
C HIS A 6 -10.13 14.88 36.02
N CYS A 7 -9.42 16.01 35.92
CA CYS A 7 -7.95 16.04 35.88
C CYS A 7 -7.27 16.97 36.89
N GLY A 8 -8.04 17.79 37.63
CA GLY A 8 -7.52 18.74 38.61
C GLY A 8 -6.93 20.03 38.04
N ALA A 9 -6.95 20.24 36.72
CA ALA A 9 -6.44 21.47 36.12
C ALA A 9 -7.36 22.67 36.40
N GLU A 10 -6.78 23.87 36.53
CA GLU A 10 -7.54 25.10 36.74
C GLU A 10 -8.44 25.42 35.52
N VAL A 11 -9.70 25.75 35.79
CA VAL A 11 -10.71 26.13 34.79
C VAL A 11 -11.25 27.53 35.10
N SER A 12 -11.15 28.42 34.11
CA SER A 12 -11.76 29.75 34.17
C SER A 12 -13.28 29.67 34.09
N GLU A 13 -13.98 30.56 34.78
CA GLU A 13 -15.45 30.61 34.79
C GLU A 13 -16.02 30.79 33.36
N GLY A 14 -17.16 30.14 33.10
CA GLY A 14 -17.84 30.19 31.80
C GLY A 14 -17.24 29.30 30.70
N ARG A 15 -16.24 28.45 31.02
CA ARG A 15 -15.70 27.46 30.07
C ARG A 15 -16.68 26.32 29.84
N LEU A 16 -16.80 25.90 28.58
CA LEU A 16 -17.60 24.75 28.19
C LEU A 16 -16.86 23.41 28.38
N ALA A 17 -15.52 23.42 28.33
CA ALA A 17 -14.68 22.24 28.49
C ALA A 17 -13.28 22.57 29.05
N CYS A 18 -12.62 21.57 29.63
CA CYS A 18 -11.24 21.64 30.10
C CYS A 18 -10.27 21.73 28.92
N ARG A 19 -9.29 22.65 28.95
CA ARG A 19 -8.27 22.73 27.89
C ARG A 19 -7.17 21.67 28.03
N GLU A 20 -6.99 21.11 29.22
CA GLU A 20 -5.94 20.13 29.48
C GLU A 20 -6.36 18.70 29.14
N CYS A 21 -7.59 18.30 29.48
CA CYS A 21 -8.07 16.93 29.26
C CYS A 21 -9.29 16.82 28.35
N GLY A 22 -9.91 17.93 27.94
CA GLY A 22 -11.11 17.92 27.10
C GLY A 22 -12.42 17.56 27.81
N SER A 23 -12.39 17.18 29.10
CA SER A 23 -13.61 16.85 29.85
C SER A 23 -14.56 18.06 29.97
N ASP A 24 -15.85 17.78 29.88
CA ASP A 24 -16.98 18.72 29.90
C ASP A 24 -18.18 18.14 30.69
N ILE A 25 -19.35 18.76 30.59
CA ILE A 25 -20.56 18.34 31.31
C ILE A 25 -21.00 16.91 30.99
N GLU A 26 -20.79 16.44 29.75
CA GLU A 26 -21.24 15.11 29.28
C GLU A 26 -20.20 14.02 29.53
N THR A 27 -18.95 14.41 29.81
CA THR A 27 -17.83 13.46 29.87
C THR A 27 -17.13 13.42 31.23
N GLY A 28 -17.36 14.38 32.12
CA GLY A 28 -16.80 14.30 33.48
C GLY A 28 -17.08 15.46 34.45
N TRP A 29 -17.85 16.48 34.09
CA TRP A 29 -18.24 17.57 35.01
C TRP A 29 -19.69 17.44 35.53
N GLY A 30 -20.51 16.59 34.89
CA GLY A 30 -21.89 16.28 35.30
C GLY A 30 -21.97 15.26 36.44
N ASP A 31 -23.20 14.93 36.87
CA ASP A 31 -23.43 13.85 37.84
C ASP A 31 -23.06 12.50 37.23
N PRO A 32 -22.14 11.72 37.82
CA PRO A 32 -21.78 10.39 37.32
C PRO A 32 -22.97 9.44 37.13
N ALA A 33 -24.08 9.62 37.87
CA ALA A 33 -25.29 8.82 37.70
C ALA A 33 -26.09 9.15 36.43
N GLU A 34 -25.88 10.35 35.86
CA GLU A 34 -26.53 10.80 34.62
C GLU A 34 -25.65 10.59 33.37
N LEU A 35 -24.36 10.28 33.54
CA LEU A 35 -23.44 10.04 32.43
C LEU A 35 -23.69 8.66 31.80
N ASP A 36 -24.18 8.65 30.55
CA ASP A 36 -24.35 7.44 29.76
C ASP A 36 -23.00 7.04 29.13
N TYR A 37 -22.26 6.17 29.82
CA TYR A 37 -21.01 5.62 29.30
C TYR A 37 -21.30 4.66 28.14
N GLN A 38 -21.26 5.19 26.92
CA GLN A 38 -21.37 4.36 25.73
C GLN A 38 -20.07 3.57 25.52
N SER A 39 -20.09 2.29 25.87
CA SER A 39 -19.05 1.36 25.48
C SER A 39 -19.06 1.20 23.96
N VAL A 40 -17.92 1.41 23.32
CA VAL A 40 -17.73 1.09 21.91
C VAL A 40 -17.27 -0.35 21.81
N ASP A 41 -18.05 -1.18 21.11
CA ASP A 41 -17.62 -2.53 20.73
C ASP A 41 -16.55 -2.42 19.65
N LEU A 42 -15.29 -2.58 20.05
CA LEU A 42 -14.18 -2.67 19.13
C LEU A 42 -14.14 -4.12 18.64
N GLY A 43 -14.67 -4.35 17.43
CA GLY A 43 -14.75 -5.69 16.84
C GLY A 43 -13.41 -6.45 16.85
N GLU A 44 -13.49 -7.78 16.89
CA GLU A 44 -12.35 -8.71 17.00
C GLU A 44 -11.58 -8.91 15.68
N ASP A 45 -11.74 -8.02 14.69
CA ASP A 45 -11.29 -8.18 13.31
C ASP A 45 -9.75 -8.17 13.12
N TYR A 46 -8.98 -8.25 14.20
CA TYR A 46 -7.52 -8.29 14.20
C TYR A 46 -6.98 -9.65 14.65
N SER A 47 -7.40 -10.74 14.02
CA SER A 47 -6.76 -12.04 14.24
C SER A 47 -5.37 -12.08 13.57
N GLU A 48 -4.40 -12.69 14.26
CA GLU A 48 -3.03 -12.86 13.72
C GLU A 48 -3.03 -13.76 12.48
N GLU A 49 -3.98 -14.70 12.42
CA GLU A 49 -4.18 -15.65 11.32
C GLU A 49 -4.45 -14.94 9.98
N GLU A 50 -5.26 -13.87 9.99
CA GLU A 50 -5.51 -13.08 8.78
C GLU A 50 -4.26 -12.37 8.24
N LYS A 51 -3.37 -11.91 9.14
CA LYS A 51 -2.14 -11.21 8.75
C LYS A 51 -1.17 -12.14 8.05
N ASP A 52 -1.03 -13.37 8.54
CA ASP A 52 -0.13 -14.36 7.96
C ASP A 52 -0.59 -14.82 6.58
N LEU A 53 -1.89 -15.01 6.38
CA LEU A 53 -2.45 -15.35 5.08
C LEU A 53 -2.24 -14.23 4.05
N LYS A 54 -2.48 -12.96 4.44
CA LYS A 54 -2.27 -11.78 3.57
C LYS A 54 -0.80 -11.63 3.20
N LYS A 55 0.12 -11.81 4.17
CA LYS A 55 1.58 -11.74 3.98
C LYS A 55 2.10 -12.86 3.05
N GLY A 56 1.56 -14.07 3.15
CA GLY A 56 1.89 -15.19 2.27
C GLY A 56 1.48 -14.94 0.81
N LYS A 57 0.24 -14.51 0.58
CA LYS A 57 -0.26 -14.18 -0.76
C LYS A 57 0.53 -13.03 -1.41
N GLN A 58 0.85 -11.99 -0.66
CA GLN A 58 1.66 -10.87 -1.15
C GLN A 58 3.06 -11.31 -1.58
N LYS A 59 3.73 -12.19 -0.82
CA LYS A 59 5.05 -12.72 -1.18
C LYS A 59 5.01 -13.55 -2.47
N LEU A 60 3.97 -14.35 -2.67
CA LEU A 60 3.80 -15.15 -3.90
C LEU A 60 3.52 -14.26 -5.12
N ILE A 61 2.66 -13.24 -4.98
CA ILE A 61 2.39 -12.30 -6.08
C ILE A 61 3.66 -11.53 -6.42
N ALA A 62 4.39 -11.04 -5.41
CA ALA A 62 5.64 -10.32 -5.61
C ALA A 62 6.70 -11.19 -6.32
N SER A 63 6.84 -12.47 -5.94
CA SER A 63 7.83 -13.36 -6.59
C SER A 63 7.47 -13.64 -8.05
N VAL A 64 6.19 -13.83 -8.36
CA VAL A 64 5.71 -14.02 -9.74
C VAL A 64 5.94 -12.77 -10.58
N LEU A 65 5.72 -11.57 -10.04
CA LEU A 65 5.98 -10.33 -10.76
C LEU A 65 7.48 -10.09 -10.97
N ILE A 66 8.31 -10.31 -9.94
CA ILE A 66 9.75 -10.07 -10.03
C ILE A 66 10.42 -11.09 -10.96
N ALA A 67 10.02 -12.36 -10.94
CA ALA A 67 10.64 -13.41 -11.76
C ALA A 67 9.96 -13.59 -13.12
N GLY A 68 8.63 -13.54 -13.17
CA GLY A 68 7.85 -13.82 -14.37
C GLY A 68 7.85 -12.67 -15.39
N LEU A 69 7.85 -11.42 -14.93
CA LEU A 69 7.86 -10.25 -15.82
C LEU A 69 9.14 -10.14 -16.66
N PRO A 70 10.37 -10.26 -16.11
CA PRO A 70 11.58 -10.23 -16.94
C PRO A 70 11.70 -11.46 -17.84
N VAL A 71 11.30 -12.65 -17.38
CA VAL A 71 11.31 -13.86 -18.21
C VAL A 71 10.34 -13.73 -19.38
N GLY A 72 9.14 -13.21 -19.14
CA GLY A 72 8.16 -12.91 -20.19
C GLY A 72 8.67 -11.87 -21.19
N LEU A 73 9.32 -10.80 -20.72
CA LEU A 73 9.93 -9.78 -21.60
C LEU A 73 11.08 -10.34 -22.43
N ILE A 74 11.94 -11.19 -21.85
CA ILE A 74 13.05 -11.83 -22.56
C ILE A 74 12.53 -12.80 -23.63
N LEU A 75 11.52 -13.62 -23.29
CA LEU A 75 10.91 -14.55 -24.25
C LEU A 75 10.13 -13.82 -25.36
N TRP A 76 9.52 -12.68 -25.06
CA TRP A 76 8.89 -11.80 -26.05
C TRP A 76 9.92 -11.12 -26.96
N PHE A 77 11.07 -10.72 -26.41
CA PHE A 77 12.15 -10.05 -27.13
C PHE A 77 13.04 -11.02 -27.93
N MET A 78 13.05 -12.32 -27.60
CA MET A 78 13.86 -13.34 -28.27
C MET A 78 13.50 -13.62 -29.76
N PRO A 79 12.23 -13.75 -30.17
CA PRO A 79 11.86 -14.05 -31.56
C PRO A 79 12.08 -12.87 -32.52
N THR A 80 12.09 -11.63 -32.04
CA THR A 80 12.33 -10.45 -32.89
C THR A 80 13.79 -10.29 -33.32
N GLN A 81 14.74 -10.83 -32.53
CA GLN A 81 16.18 -10.83 -32.88
C GLN A 81 16.52 -11.82 -34.01
N LYS A 82 15.69 -12.84 -34.27
CA LYS A 82 15.90 -13.81 -35.35
C LYS A 82 15.57 -13.23 -36.73
N ALA A 83 14.62 -12.29 -36.82
CA ALA A 83 14.26 -11.64 -38.07
C ALA A 83 15.35 -10.67 -38.58
N LEU A 84 16.04 -9.97 -37.66
CA LEU A 84 17.11 -9.04 -38.02
C LEU A 84 18.35 -9.78 -38.58
N GLY A 85 18.73 -10.91 -37.97
CA GLY A 85 19.85 -11.72 -38.42
C GLY A 85 19.63 -12.35 -39.80
N VAL A 86 18.41 -12.83 -40.08
CA VAL A 86 18.04 -13.39 -41.39
C VAL A 86 18.00 -12.29 -42.46
N GLY A 87 17.51 -11.10 -42.14
CA GLY A 87 17.52 -9.95 -43.06
C GLY A 87 18.94 -9.53 -43.47
N ILE A 88 19.87 -9.45 -42.52
CA ILE A 88 21.28 -9.11 -42.80
C ILE A 88 21.93 -10.22 -43.65
N ALA A 89 21.69 -11.50 -43.33
CA ALA A 89 22.24 -12.62 -44.09
C ALA A 89 21.72 -12.63 -45.55
N ILE A 90 20.43 -12.34 -45.76
CA ILE A 90 19.84 -12.24 -47.10
C ILE A 90 20.43 -11.05 -47.89
N LEU A 91 20.61 -9.88 -47.25
CA LEU A 91 21.21 -8.71 -47.90
C LEU A 91 22.67 -8.95 -48.29
N LEU A 92 23.46 -9.61 -47.43
CA LEU A 92 24.84 -9.99 -47.76
C LEU A 92 24.89 -11.00 -48.91
N LEU A 93 24.00 -12.01 -48.93
CA LEU A 93 23.91 -12.96 -50.03
C LEU A 93 23.52 -12.29 -51.35
N LEU A 94 22.51 -11.41 -51.34
CA LEU A 94 22.10 -10.66 -52.54
C LEU A 94 23.20 -9.69 -53.01
N GLY A 95 23.92 -9.05 -52.09
CA GLY A 95 25.07 -8.21 -52.40
C GLY A 95 26.20 -8.98 -53.10
N VAL A 96 26.53 -10.18 -52.60
CA VAL A 96 27.55 -11.05 -53.19
C VAL A 96 27.12 -11.59 -54.56
N LEU A 97 25.85 -11.98 -54.72
CA LEU A 97 25.29 -12.43 -56.00
C LEU A 97 25.26 -11.31 -57.05
N SER A 98 24.91 -10.08 -56.65
CA SER A 98 24.96 -8.90 -57.52
C SER A 98 26.41 -8.57 -57.92
N SER A 99 27.36 -8.66 -56.98
CA SER A 99 28.78 -8.42 -57.25
C SER A 99 29.35 -9.43 -58.26
N LYS A 100 28.98 -10.71 -58.16
CA LYS A 100 29.39 -11.73 -59.14
C LYS A 100 28.74 -11.57 -60.53
N ARG A 101 27.61 -10.87 -60.64
CA ARG A 101 26.92 -10.63 -61.92
C ARG A 101 27.49 -9.43 -62.69
N ASN A 102 28.22 -8.56 -62.01
CA ASN A 102 28.84 -7.36 -62.59
C ASN A 102 30.34 -7.56 -62.93
N TYR A 103 30.85 -8.78 -62.83
CA TYR A 103 32.18 -9.20 -63.28
C TYR A 103 32.01 -10.23 -64.40
#